data_AF-A0A520D065-F1
#
_entry.id   AF-A0A520D065-F1
#
_cell.length_a   1.000
_cell.length_b   1.000
_cell.length_c   1.000
_cell.angle_alpha   90.00
_cell.angle_beta   90.00
_cell.angle_gamma   90.00
#
_symmetry.space_group_name_H-M   'P 1'
#
loop_
_entity.id
_entity.type
_entity.pdbx_description
1 polymer ?
#
loop_
_entity_poly.entity_id
_entity_poly.type
_entity_poly.pdbx_seq_one_letter_code
_entity_poly.pdbx_strand_id
1 'polypeptide(L)'
;MKQLNRKQQVIAVNGIGFVFLMLVILLSSCNKDFPNTLRTEYPNDTANVNFKERKVLYIILDGVRGNALKTVNPPNLAQIVKKSIYAYDALSDYQTNTMTNAGAWANATTGVTSDKHKVVSENFAGNQIATYPSIFTRLKQVKPTFRTASIAASKIFNDNLAIDAGFKANFENDDAKVKDGVIEELKRPDAAVLIAQFHSAEIAGAANGYTDNTPSYINAITTLDTYIGNIMTALQQRSTFVKEDWMVVIASNKGGIVPVDPASQGLGAFSDPVRNNFIIFYNPRFLSQITPKPDVSSLPYAGIAPKFSPANAAVQSDATFLNLGTNKEATIRFNIRWDGSTGNSGYPALLQKRGVTSGITPGVPGWTFIKDDGGIITFNVSFAGSGSNSQAKGPVSQKLDDGKWHSVAVRFYMNGSNHVASMFVDGIPAQTPNLTINGDLNTTSPLTFGQYNNVDCFITEFAVYNVAIPNADIIANSKKTPLTPATDPYYNNLIGYFRANEGSGNKIFDVTGKAAPMNLTGTPNWSNFSDISPNISPLISNATFSLVINNVDIPYQIYQWLGVIVPSDWQLNGKTWKPTYTDVRNN
;
A
#
# COMPACT_ATOMS: atom_id res chain seq x y z
N MET A 1 -66.72 -19.13 10.94
CA MET A 1 -66.32 -19.93 9.76
C MET A 1 -67.41 -19.83 8.69
N LYS A 2 -67.21 -19.03 7.64
CA LYS A 2 -68.12 -18.99 6.49
C LYS A 2 -67.75 -20.15 5.57
N GLN A 3 -68.66 -21.09 5.36
CA GLN A 3 -68.49 -22.16 4.38
C GLN A 3 -68.45 -21.54 2.99
N LEU A 4 -67.29 -21.63 2.33
CA LEU A 4 -67.12 -21.26 0.93
C LEU A 4 -67.99 -22.18 0.07
N ASN A 5 -68.71 -21.62 -0.89
CA ASN A 5 -69.55 -22.41 -1.77
C ASN A 5 -68.69 -23.25 -2.73
N ARG A 6 -69.30 -24.28 -3.33
CA ARG A 6 -68.61 -25.27 -4.19
C ARG A 6 -67.84 -24.63 -5.37
N LYS A 7 -68.26 -23.46 -5.87
CA LYS A 7 -67.54 -22.72 -6.92
C LYS A 7 -66.28 -22.02 -6.38
N GLN A 8 -66.35 -21.47 -5.16
CA GLN A 8 -65.21 -20.81 -4.52
C GLN A 8 -64.14 -21.81 -4.05
N GLN A 9 -64.53 -23.03 -3.67
CA GLN A 9 -63.59 -24.11 -3.36
C GLN A 9 -62.83 -24.57 -4.61
N VAL A 10 -63.50 -24.68 -5.76
CA VAL A 10 -62.86 -25.07 -7.04
C VAL A 10 -61.87 -24.01 -7.52
N ILE A 11 -62.18 -22.71 -7.35
CA ILE A 11 -61.27 -21.63 -7.72
C ILE A 11 -60.04 -21.58 -6.78
N ALA A 12 -60.22 -21.82 -5.48
CA ALA A 12 -59.11 -21.86 -4.51
C ALA A 12 -58.20 -23.08 -4.72
N VAL A 13 -58.76 -24.25 -5.02
CA VAL A 13 -57.98 -25.48 -5.31
C VAL A 13 -57.24 -25.35 -6.65
N ASN A 14 -57.86 -24.77 -7.67
CA ASN A 14 -57.20 -24.55 -8.97
C ASN A 14 -56.14 -23.44 -8.90
N GLY A 15 -56.32 -22.40 -8.08
CA GLY A 15 -55.34 -21.33 -7.87
C GLY A 15 -54.10 -21.81 -7.12
N ILE A 16 -54.26 -22.62 -6.07
CA ILE A 16 -53.14 -23.20 -5.31
C ILE A 16 -52.38 -24.24 -6.16
N GLY A 17 -53.09 -25.03 -6.96
CA GLY A 17 -52.49 -25.97 -7.92
C GLY A 17 -51.64 -25.27 -8.99
N PHE A 18 -52.08 -24.11 -9.50
CA PHE A 18 -51.33 -23.34 -10.49
C PHE A 18 -50.07 -22.68 -9.89
N VAL A 19 -50.14 -22.22 -8.64
CA VAL A 19 -48.98 -21.65 -7.92
C VAL A 19 -47.96 -22.73 -7.56
N PHE A 20 -48.40 -23.93 -7.16
CA PHE A 20 -47.49 -25.06 -6.93
C PHE A 20 -46.84 -25.56 -8.23
N LEU A 21 -47.58 -25.58 -9.35
CA LEU A 21 -47.04 -25.96 -10.66
C LEU A 21 -46.01 -24.94 -11.16
N MET A 22 -46.22 -23.64 -10.96
CA MET A 22 -45.20 -22.61 -11.26
C MET A 22 -43.97 -22.70 -10.34
N LEU A 23 -44.12 -23.04 -9.06
CA LEU A 23 -42.99 -23.21 -8.14
C LEU A 23 -42.12 -24.43 -8.49
N VAL A 24 -42.73 -25.51 -8.98
CA VAL A 24 -42.01 -26.73 -9.44
C VAL A 24 -41.30 -26.51 -10.78
N ILE A 25 -41.86 -25.67 -11.66
CA ILE A 25 -41.22 -25.28 -12.93
C ILE A 25 -40.02 -24.34 -12.69
N LEU A 26 -40.06 -23.48 -11.67
CA LEU A 26 -38.93 -22.63 -11.28
C LEU A 26 -37.80 -23.39 -10.56
N LEU A 27 -38.08 -24.53 -9.91
CA LEU A 27 -37.07 -25.40 -9.30
C LEU A 27 -36.47 -26.43 -10.27
N SER A 28 -37.02 -26.53 -11.49
CA SER A 28 -36.53 -27.43 -12.55
C SER A 28 -35.79 -26.70 -13.68
N SER A 29 -35.43 -25.43 -13.46
CA SER A 29 -34.56 -24.65 -14.34
C SER A 29 -33.11 -25.16 -14.22
N CYS A 30 -32.80 -26.16 -15.05
CA CYS A 30 -31.49 -26.53 -15.59
C CYS A 30 -30.24 -26.11 -14.79
N ASN A 31 -29.83 -26.93 -13.82
CA ASN A 31 -28.42 -27.06 -13.44
C ASN A 31 -27.75 -28.15 -14.30
N LYS A 32 -27.91 -28.07 -15.63
CA LYS A 32 -27.12 -28.88 -16.56
C LYS A 32 -25.82 -28.13 -16.78
N ASP A 33 -24.71 -28.71 -16.30
CA ASP A 33 -23.37 -28.32 -16.71
C ASP A 33 -23.36 -28.12 -18.23
N PHE A 34 -22.82 -26.99 -18.69
CA PHE A 34 -22.52 -26.83 -20.11
C PHE A 34 -21.69 -28.04 -20.54
N PRO A 35 -22.18 -28.92 -21.44
CA PRO A 35 -21.34 -29.98 -21.96
C PRO A 35 -20.14 -29.31 -22.61
N ASN A 36 -18.94 -29.72 -22.21
CA ASN A 36 -17.70 -29.28 -22.84
C ASN A 36 -17.75 -29.70 -24.31
N THR A 37 -18.18 -28.80 -25.20
CA THR A 37 -18.26 -29.04 -26.64
C THR A 37 -16.90 -28.90 -27.34
N LEU A 38 -15.80 -28.86 -26.59
CA LEU A 38 -14.49 -29.11 -27.18
C LEU A 38 -14.49 -30.57 -27.66
N ARG A 39 -14.55 -30.75 -28.98
CA ARG A 39 -14.32 -32.03 -29.64
C ARG A 39 -13.11 -32.71 -28.99
N THR A 40 -13.33 -33.89 -28.42
CA THR A 40 -12.26 -34.74 -27.85
C THR A 40 -11.42 -35.43 -28.93
N GLU A 41 -11.79 -35.29 -30.21
CA GLU A 41 -11.04 -35.80 -31.34
C GLU A 41 -11.02 -34.74 -32.45
N TYR A 42 -9.87 -34.09 -32.62
CA TYR A 42 -9.53 -33.45 -33.89
C TYR A 42 -8.86 -34.52 -34.76
N PRO A 43 -9.47 -34.92 -35.89
CA PRO A 43 -8.74 -35.68 -36.89
C PRO A 43 -7.60 -34.78 -37.38
N ASN A 44 -6.35 -35.25 -37.23
CA ASN A 44 -5.10 -34.65 -37.73
C ASN A 44 -5.30 -33.37 -38.54
N ASP A 45 -5.34 -32.23 -37.85
CA ASP A 45 -5.30 -30.94 -38.52
C ASP A 45 -3.88 -30.75 -39.05
N THR A 46 -3.76 -30.54 -40.35
CA THR A 46 -2.53 -30.42 -41.14
C THR A 46 -1.67 -29.19 -40.79
N ALA A 47 -1.99 -28.48 -39.71
CA ALA A 47 -1.08 -27.55 -39.07
C ALA A 47 -0.26 -28.34 -38.02
N ASN A 48 1.06 -28.40 -38.16
CA ASN A 48 2.02 -28.95 -37.19
C ASN A 48 1.99 -28.18 -35.84
N VAL A 49 0.84 -28.08 -35.19
CA VAL A 49 0.67 -27.51 -33.85
C VAL A 49 1.03 -28.60 -32.86
N ASN A 50 2.32 -28.72 -32.56
CA ASN A 50 2.78 -29.53 -31.44
C ASN A 50 2.31 -28.87 -30.14
N PHE A 51 1.19 -29.35 -29.57
CA PHE A 51 0.75 -28.95 -28.24
C PHE A 51 1.82 -29.33 -27.22
N LYS A 52 2.50 -28.32 -26.66
CA LYS A 52 3.49 -28.50 -25.61
C LYS A 52 2.82 -28.59 -24.24
N GLU A 53 3.27 -29.51 -23.42
CA GLU A 53 2.81 -29.65 -22.04
C GLU A 53 3.35 -28.51 -21.19
N ARG A 54 2.46 -27.73 -20.55
CA ARG A 54 2.82 -26.63 -19.67
C ARG A 54 3.36 -27.20 -18.35
N LYS A 55 4.58 -26.79 -17.98
CA LYS A 55 5.25 -27.21 -16.75
C LYS A 55 5.82 -26.00 -16.01
N VAL A 56 6.12 -26.15 -14.71
CA VAL A 56 6.64 -25.06 -13.87
C VAL A 56 7.80 -25.51 -13.01
N LEU A 57 8.86 -24.71 -13.03
CA LEU A 57 9.94 -24.76 -12.05
C LEU A 57 9.92 -23.46 -11.25
N TYR A 58 9.73 -23.52 -9.95
CA TYR A 58 9.75 -22.35 -9.07
C TYR A 58 10.92 -22.44 -8.09
N ILE A 59 11.88 -21.52 -8.22
CA ILE A 59 13.07 -21.41 -7.37
C ILE A 59 12.89 -20.23 -6.40
N ILE A 60 12.92 -20.53 -5.11
CA ILE A 60 12.87 -19.56 -4.01
C ILE A 60 14.28 -19.40 -3.45
N LEU A 61 14.81 -18.18 -3.46
CA LEU A 61 16.12 -17.82 -2.90
C LEU A 61 15.92 -16.98 -1.63
N ASP A 62 15.91 -17.60 -0.46
CA ASP A 62 15.56 -16.85 0.74
C ASP A 62 16.53 -15.71 1.06
N GLY A 63 15.98 -14.58 1.51
CA GLY A 63 16.75 -13.46 2.02
C GLY A 63 17.50 -12.66 0.96
N VAL A 64 17.32 -12.95 -0.34
CA VAL A 64 17.96 -12.20 -1.43
C VAL A 64 17.18 -10.91 -1.71
N ARG A 65 17.75 -9.77 -1.34
CA ARG A 65 17.17 -8.44 -1.62
C ARG A 65 17.29 -8.14 -3.12
N GLY A 66 16.19 -7.74 -3.74
CA GLY A 66 16.18 -7.46 -5.17
C GLY A 66 17.11 -6.30 -5.57
N ASN A 67 17.27 -5.31 -4.70
CA ASN A 67 18.22 -4.22 -4.93
C ASN A 67 19.66 -4.72 -4.92
N ALA A 68 20.00 -5.63 -3.99
CA ALA A 68 21.33 -6.21 -3.94
C ALA A 68 21.59 -7.11 -5.16
N LEU A 69 20.61 -7.91 -5.57
CA LEU A 69 20.71 -8.74 -6.77
C LEU A 69 20.94 -7.89 -8.03
N LYS A 70 20.25 -6.74 -8.14
CA LYS A 70 20.42 -5.80 -9.25
C LYS A 70 21.86 -5.25 -9.32
N THR A 71 22.45 -4.91 -8.18
CA THR A 71 23.85 -4.42 -8.11
C THR A 71 24.84 -5.54 -8.41
N VAL A 72 24.68 -6.71 -7.78
CA VAL A 72 25.58 -7.86 -7.96
C VAL A 72 25.54 -8.39 -9.40
N ASN A 73 24.36 -8.37 -10.03
CA ASN A 73 24.09 -8.73 -11.42
C ASN A 73 24.79 -10.05 -11.85
N PRO A 74 24.51 -11.17 -11.16
CA PRO A 74 25.23 -12.42 -11.41
C PRO A 74 24.86 -13.01 -12.79
N PRO A 75 25.80 -13.72 -13.43
CA PRO A 75 25.77 -13.95 -14.88
C PRO A 75 24.59 -14.81 -15.37
N ASN A 76 24.16 -15.85 -14.65
CA ASN A 76 23.06 -16.70 -15.12
C ASN A 76 21.73 -15.95 -15.04
N LEU A 77 21.44 -15.31 -13.91
CA LEU A 77 20.26 -14.48 -13.73
C LEU A 77 20.23 -13.30 -14.70
N ALA A 78 21.39 -12.67 -14.99
CA ALA A 78 21.50 -11.61 -15.99
C ALA A 78 21.11 -12.07 -17.42
N GLN A 79 21.29 -13.35 -17.76
CA GLN A 79 20.79 -13.90 -19.02
C GLN A 79 19.30 -14.25 -18.95
N ILE A 80 18.83 -14.79 -17.83
CA ILE A 80 17.43 -15.18 -17.62
C ILE A 80 16.51 -13.94 -17.77
N VAL A 81 16.86 -12.80 -17.18
CA VAL A 81 16.00 -11.59 -17.24
C VAL A 81 15.77 -11.07 -18.67
N LYS A 82 16.64 -11.39 -19.63
CA LYS A 82 16.47 -11.02 -21.06
C LYS A 82 15.29 -11.71 -21.74
N LYS A 83 14.74 -12.75 -21.13
CA LYS A 83 13.59 -13.55 -21.60
C LYS A 83 12.55 -13.70 -20.50
N SER A 84 12.31 -12.61 -19.78
CA SER A 84 11.45 -12.63 -18.59
C SER A 84 10.59 -11.38 -18.46
N ILE A 85 9.47 -11.54 -17.76
CA ILE A 85 8.86 -10.44 -17.01
C ILE A 85 9.54 -10.42 -15.64
N TYR A 86 10.05 -9.28 -15.18
CA TYR A 86 10.78 -9.23 -13.91
C TYR A 86 10.69 -7.88 -13.20
N ALA A 87 10.96 -7.90 -11.90
CA ALA A 87 11.11 -6.72 -11.06
C ALA A 87 12.21 -6.94 -10.01
N TYR A 88 13.06 -5.95 -9.79
CA TYR A 88 14.05 -5.92 -8.68
C TYR A 88 13.52 -5.16 -7.44
N ASP A 89 12.48 -4.36 -7.62
CA ASP A 89 11.75 -3.68 -6.56
C ASP A 89 10.38 -4.35 -6.34
N ALA A 90 10.32 -5.67 -6.55
CA ALA A 90 9.15 -6.46 -6.20
C ALA A 90 8.93 -6.45 -4.68
N LEU A 91 7.75 -6.89 -4.26
CA LEU A 91 7.36 -6.89 -2.85
C LEU A 91 6.97 -8.29 -2.37
N SER A 92 7.39 -8.65 -1.15
CA SER A 92 6.88 -9.87 -0.50
C SER A 92 5.38 -9.78 -0.21
N ASP A 93 4.94 -8.64 0.30
CA ASP A 93 3.56 -8.14 0.31
C ASP A 93 3.59 -6.65 0.73
N TYR A 94 2.41 -6.04 0.91
CA TYR A 94 2.25 -4.63 1.31
C TYR A 94 1.53 -4.42 2.65
N GLN A 95 1.47 -5.45 3.48
CA GLN A 95 0.90 -5.44 4.83
C GLN A 95 1.85 -4.78 5.83
N THR A 96 1.34 -4.44 7.01
CA THR A 96 2.09 -3.76 8.08
C THR A 96 2.61 -4.70 9.17
N ASN A 97 2.36 -6.01 9.06
CA ASN A 97 2.89 -6.99 10.01
C ASN A 97 4.41 -7.12 9.87
N THR A 98 5.07 -7.58 10.95
CA THR A 98 6.46 -8.04 10.88
C THR A 98 6.58 -9.16 9.86
N MET A 99 7.51 -9.01 8.90
CA MET A 99 7.75 -10.01 7.88
C MET A 99 8.72 -11.09 8.36
N THR A 100 8.27 -12.34 8.27
CA THR A 100 9.01 -13.55 8.63
C THR A 100 9.29 -14.40 7.38
N ASN A 101 10.24 -15.34 7.44
CA ASN A 101 10.44 -16.30 6.35
C ASN A 101 9.18 -17.13 6.12
N ALA A 102 8.56 -17.65 7.19
CA ALA A 102 7.30 -18.39 7.13
C ALA A 102 6.15 -17.62 6.47
N GLY A 103 5.95 -16.36 6.87
CA GLY A 103 4.89 -15.51 6.30
C GLY A 103 5.14 -15.21 4.82
N ALA A 104 6.39 -14.92 4.46
CA ALA A 104 6.79 -14.67 3.08
C ALA A 104 6.63 -15.90 2.17
N TRP A 105 7.00 -17.10 2.65
CA TRP A 105 6.74 -18.36 1.94
C TRP A 105 5.24 -18.63 1.78
N ALA A 106 4.44 -18.32 2.79
CA ALA A 106 2.99 -18.47 2.73
C ALA A 106 2.38 -17.54 1.67
N ASN A 107 2.78 -16.26 1.60
CA ASN A 107 2.37 -15.36 0.51
C ASN A 107 2.69 -15.98 -0.87
N ALA A 108 3.93 -16.43 -1.03
CA ALA A 108 4.49 -16.95 -2.28
C ALA A 108 3.89 -18.28 -2.76
N THR A 109 3.24 -19.03 -1.88
CA THR A 109 2.69 -20.35 -2.20
C THR A 109 1.17 -20.42 -2.11
N THR A 110 0.51 -19.57 -1.33
CA THR A 110 -0.96 -19.56 -1.19
C THR A 110 -1.64 -18.58 -2.15
N GLY A 111 -0.95 -17.50 -2.53
CA GLY A 111 -1.48 -16.45 -3.40
C GLY A 111 -2.37 -15.44 -2.67
N VAL A 112 -2.33 -15.45 -1.33
CA VAL A 112 -3.00 -14.47 -0.46
C VAL A 112 -2.02 -13.85 0.52
N THR A 113 -2.36 -12.70 1.10
CA THR A 113 -1.53 -12.01 2.10
C THR A 113 -1.77 -12.49 3.54
N SER A 114 -0.96 -12.02 4.48
CA SER A 114 -0.98 -12.40 5.91
C SER A 114 -2.30 -12.08 6.62
N ASP A 115 -3.08 -11.14 6.10
CA ASP A 115 -4.46 -10.85 6.53
C ASP A 115 -5.40 -12.05 6.35
N LYS A 116 -5.12 -12.96 5.40
CA LYS A 116 -5.90 -14.16 5.11
C LYS A 116 -5.25 -15.42 5.65
N HIS A 117 -4.01 -15.73 5.25
CA HIS A 117 -3.37 -16.99 5.64
C HIS A 117 -2.89 -17.02 7.11
N LYS A 118 -2.84 -15.86 7.80
CA LYS A 118 -2.50 -15.70 9.22
C LYS A 118 -1.16 -16.28 9.68
N VAL A 119 -0.23 -16.52 8.75
CA VAL A 119 1.16 -16.92 9.09
C VAL A 119 1.94 -15.64 9.38
N VAL A 120 2.04 -15.28 10.65
CA VAL A 120 2.71 -14.05 11.13
C VAL A 120 3.90 -14.34 12.04
N SER A 121 4.23 -15.62 12.23
CA SER A 121 5.35 -16.12 13.04
C SER A 121 6.04 -17.30 12.34
N GLU A 122 7.30 -17.56 12.67
CA GLU A 122 8.09 -18.64 12.05
C GLU A 122 7.56 -20.05 12.37
N ASN A 123 6.77 -20.20 13.44
CA ASN A 123 6.21 -21.47 13.88
C ASN A 123 4.81 -21.79 13.31
N PHE A 124 4.27 -20.95 12.43
CA PHE A 124 2.94 -21.13 11.82
C PHE A 124 1.77 -21.17 12.83
N ALA A 125 1.95 -20.69 14.06
CA ALA A 125 0.89 -20.68 15.06
C ALA A 125 -0.32 -19.82 14.60
N GLY A 126 -1.53 -20.37 14.72
CA GLY A 126 -2.77 -19.66 14.35
C GLY A 126 -2.98 -19.48 12.85
N ASN A 127 -2.23 -20.19 12.00
CA ASN A 127 -2.38 -20.09 10.55
C ASN A 127 -3.76 -20.56 10.05
N GLN A 128 -4.13 -20.09 8.86
CA GLN A 128 -5.35 -20.44 8.14
C GLN A 128 -5.04 -21.15 6.81
N ILE A 129 -3.97 -21.96 6.75
CA ILE A 129 -3.58 -22.66 5.51
C ILE A 129 -4.63 -23.69 5.08
N ALA A 130 -5.40 -24.26 6.01
CA ALA A 130 -6.52 -25.13 5.65
C ALA A 130 -7.60 -24.39 4.83
N THR A 131 -7.82 -23.10 5.11
CA THR A 131 -8.77 -22.23 4.37
C THR A 131 -8.13 -21.64 3.12
N TYR A 132 -6.86 -21.24 3.21
CA TYR A 132 -6.07 -20.67 2.11
C TYR A 132 -4.87 -21.58 1.81
N PRO A 133 -5.11 -22.72 1.14
CA PRO A 133 -4.09 -23.73 0.96
C PRO A 133 -3.03 -23.29 -0.05
N SER A 134 -1.84 -23.86 0.12
CA SER A 134 -0.73 -23.67 -0.81
C SER A 134 -1.02 -24.26 -2.19
N ILE A 135 -0.18 -23.89 -3.15
CA ILE A 135 -0.21 -24.35 -4.53
C ILE A 135 -0.18 -25.87 -4.67
N PHE A 136 0.54 -26.58 -3.80
CA PHE A 136 0.59 -28.04 -3.83
C PHE A 136 -0.79 -28.66 -3.60
N THR A 137 -1.46 -28.21 -2.55
CA THR A 137 -2.81 -28.65 -2.19
C THR A 137 -3.83 -28.27 -3.26
N ARG A 138 -3.76 -27.03 -3.79
CA ARG A 138 -4.63 -26.59 -4.87
C ARG A 138 -4.45 -27.42 -6.14
N LEU A 139 -3.21 -27.68 -6.54
CA LEU A 139 -2.92 -28.51 -7.73
C LEU A 139 -3.36 -29.96 -7.53
N LYS A 140 -3.20 -30.53 -6.33
CA LYS A 140 -3.74 -31.87 -6.04
C LYS A 140 -5.26 -31.93 -6.20
N GLN A 141 -5.98 -30.86 -5.82
CA GLN A 141 -7.43 -30.78 -5.98
C GLN A 141 -7.88 -30.66 -7.43
N VAL A 142 -7.21 -29.83 -8.25
CA VAL A 142 -7.69 -29.47 -9.61
C VAL A 142 -6.95 -30.15 -10.76
N LYS A 143 -5.76 -30.68 -10.50
CA LYS A 143 -4.90 -31.42 -11.44
C LYS A 143 -4.26 -32.63 -10.72
N PRO A 144 -5.05 -33.60 -10.22
CA PRO A 144 -4.56 -34.69 -9.36
C PRO A 144 -3.52 -35.60 -10.02
N THR A 145 -3.42 -35.61 -11.35
CA THR A 145 -2.42 -36.38 -12.10
C THR A 145 -1.06 -35.69 -12.19
N PHE A 146 -0.94 -34.41 -11.82
CA PHE A 146 0.33 -33.70 -11.85
C PHE A 146 1.26 -34.24 -10.78
N ARG A 147 2.46 -34.64 -11.18
CA ARG A 147 3.54 -34.85 -10.24
C ARG A 147 4.05 -33.48 -9.77
N THR A 148 3.74 -33.16 -8.54
CA THR A 148 4.28 -32.00 -7.84
C THR A 148 5.41 -32.43 -6.92
N ALA A 149 6.49 -31.66 -6.86
CA ALA A 149 7.64 -31.96 -6.03
C ALA A 149 8.12 -30.71 -5.28
N SER A 150 8.56 -30.89 -4.04
CA SER A 150 9.12 -29.84 -3.20
C SER A 150 10.47 -30.26 -2.64
N ILE A 151 11.52 -29.48 -2.93
CA ILE A 151 12.88 -29.78 -2.51
C ILE A 151 13.42 -28.56 -1.79
N ALA A 152 13.61 -28.67 -0.48
CA ALA A 152 13.80 -27.50 0.36
C ALA A 152 15.01 -27.67 1.31
N ALA A 153 15.73 -26.59 1.53
CA ALA A 153 16.69 -26.46 2.61
C ALA A 153 15.98 -26.45 3.98
N SER A 154 14.78 -25.85 4.06
CA SER A 154 13.99 -25.73 5.27
C SER A 154 12.96 -26.84 5.42
N LYS A 155 13.10 -27.65 6.49
CA LYS A 155 12.09 -28.66 6.85
C LYS A 155 10.72 -28.05 7.15
N ILE A 156 10.70 -26.89 7.82
CA ILE A 156 9.47 -26.20 8.21
C ILE A 156 8.65 -25.78 6.97
N PHE A 157 9.32 -25.39 5.88
CA PHE A 157 8.65 -25.09 4.62
C PHE A 157 7.86 -26.31 4.10
N ASN A 158 8.51 -27.48 4.02
CA ASN A 158 7.86 -28.68 3.52
C ASN A 158 6.77 -29.22 4.45
N ASP A 159 7.00 -29.18 5.77
CA ASP A 159 6.05 -29.67 6.76
C ASP A 159 4.73 -28.87 6.76
N ASN A 160 4.77 -27.58 6.44
CA ASN A 160 3.60 -26.69 6.55
C ASN A 160 3.00 -26.29 5.20
N LEU A 161 3.82 -26.11 4.15
CA LEU A 161 3.38 -25.56 2.87
C LEU A 161 3.40 -26.60 1.74
N ALA A 162 4.21 -27.66 1.82
CA ALA A 162 4.26 -28.70 0.80
C ALA A 162 3.53 -30.00 1.20
N ILE A 163 2.58 -29.93 2.15
CA ILE A 163 1.92 -31.10 2.74
C ILE A 163 1.43 -32.08 1.67
N ASP A 164 0.81 -31.58 0.62
CA ASP A 164 0.23 -32.33 -0.49
C ASP A 164 1.12 -32.46 -1.75
N ALA A 165 2.41 -32.11 -1.66
CA ALA A 165 3.35 -32.39 -2.74
C ALA A 165 3.50 -33.91 -2.95
N GLY A 166 3.50 -34.35 -4.21
CA GLY A 166 3.68 -35.76 -4.58
C GLY A 166 5.06 -36.33 -4.24
N PHE A 167 6.07 -35.46 -4.12
CA PHE A 167 7.39 -35.78 -3.59
C PHE A 167 7.93 -34.63 -2.74
N LYS A 168 8.64 -34.97 -1.66
CA LYS A 168 9.27 -34.01 -0.74
C LYS A 168 10.68 -34.47 -0.37
N ALA A 169 11.63 -33.54 -0.36
CA ALA A 169 12.96 -33.74 0.21
C ALA A 169 13.40 -32.51 1.02
N ASN A 170 14.04 -32.76 2.17
CA ASN A 170 14.60 -31.75 3.05
C ASN A 170 16.12 -31.97 3.16
N PHE A 171 16.88 -30.89 3.20
CA PHE A 171 18.34 -30.95 3.25
C PHE A 171 18.98 -30.03 4.31
N GLU A 172 18.22 -29.57 5.30
CA GLU A 172 18.75 -28.94 6.53
C GLU A 172 19.80 -27.84 6.26
N ASN A 173 19.45 -26.86 5.43
CA ASN A 173 20.31 -25.74 4.99
C ASN A 173 21.46 -26.11 4.02
N ASP A 174 21.50 -27.33 3.50
CA ASP A 174 22.45 -27.74 2.46
C ASP A 174 21.91 -27.46 1.05
N ASP A 175 22.09 -26.23 0.60
CA ASP A 175 21.65 -25.74 -0.71
C ASP A 175 22.30 -26.51 -1.89
N ALA A 176 23.50 -27.09 -1.70
CA ALA A 176 24.13 -27.90 -2.73
C ALA A 176 23.32 -29.18 -2.98
N LYS A 177 22.83 -29.82 -1.92
CA LYS A 177 21.92 -30.98 -2.02
C LYS A 177 20.54 -30.61 -2.53
N VAL A 178 20.02 -29.42 -2.21
CA VAL A 178 18.78 -28.91 -2.83
C VAL A 178 18.94 -28.87 -4.35
N LYS A 179 20.03 -28.27 -4.85
CA LYS A 179 20.37 -28.24 -6.28
C LYS A 179 20.48 -29.65 -6.88
N ASP A 180 21.17 -30.58 -6.22
CA ASP A 180 21.32 -31.95 -6.72
C ASP A 180 19.97 -32.70 -6.76
N GLY A 181 19.13 -32.54 -5.74
CA GLY A 181 17.78 -33.09 -5.71
C GLY A 181 16.88 -32.54 -6.81
N VAL A 182 16.97 -31.23 -7.09
CA VAL A 182 16.22 -30.59 -8.19
C VAL A 182 16.65 -31.16 -9.54
N ILE A 183 17.95 -31.30 -9.77
CA ILE A 183 18.48 -31.90 -11.01
C ILE A 183 17.99 -33.33 -11.17
N GLU A 184 17.96 -34.12 -10.09
CA GLU A 184 17.46 -35.50 -10.13
C GLU A 184 15.96 -35.58 -10.44
N GLU A 185 15.14 -34.76 -9.77
CA GLU A 185 13.70 -34.72 -10.04
C GLU A 185 13.41 -34.23 -11.47
N LEU A 186 14.21 -33.31 -12.01
CA LEU A 186 14.13 -32.88 -13.40
C LEU A 186 14.47 -33.97 -14.41
N LYS A 187 15.05 -35.12 -14.05
CA LYS A 187 15.21 -36.24 -14.99
C LYS A 187 13.90 -37.00 -15.23
N ARG A 188 12.90 -36.80 -14.37
CA ARG A 188 11.63 -37.51 -14.47
C ARG A 188 10.74 -36.92 -15.58
N PRO A 189 10.25 -37.75 -16.53
CA PRO A 189 9.40 -37.25 -17.62
C PRO A 189 8.05 -36.72 -17.10
N ASP A 190 7.54 -37.27 -16.00
CA ASP A 190 6.26 -36.91 -15.39
C ASP A 190 6.32 -35.68 -14.48
N ALA A 191 7.49 -35.11 -14.19
CA ALA A 191 7.62 -33.88 -13.40
C ALA A 191 6.81 -32.74 -14.05
N ALA A 192 5.84 -32.18 -13.32
CA ALA A 192 4.94 -31.14 -13.84
C ALA A 192 5.14 -29.80 -13.13
N VAL A 193 5.26 -29.83 -11.80
CA VAL A 193 5.54 -28.63 -10.98
C VAL A 193 6.59 -28.98 -9.93
N LEU A 194 7.72 -28.30 -9.97
CA LEU A 194 8.81 -28.47 -9.02
C LEU A 194 9.08 -27.13 -8.33
N ILE A 195 9.02 -27.11 -6.99
CA ILE A 195 9.43 -25.95 -6.19
C ILE A 195 10.70 -26.29 -5.43
N ALA A 196 11.71 -25.44 -5.59
CA ALA A 196 13.00 -25.53 -4.92
C ALA A 196 13.14 -24.34 -3.95
N GLN A 197 13.50 -24.60 -2.70
CA GLN A 197 13.75 -23.55 -1.71
C GLN A 197 15.18 -23.62 -1.20
N PHE A 198 15.92 -22.52 -1.39
CA PHE A 198 17.31 -22.33 -1.00
C PHE A 198 17.40 -21.31 0.14
N HIS A 199 18.38 -21.48 1.05
CA HIS A 199 18.44 -20.70 2.30
C HIS A 199 19.78 -20.01 2.60
N SER A 200 20.85 -20.33 1.88
CA SER A 200 22.21 -19.87 2.21
C SER A 200 22.39 -18.34 2.22
N ALA A 201 21.69 -17.61 1.36
CA ALA A 201 21.75 -16.14 1.36
C ALA A 201 21.07 -15.53 2.60
N GLU A 202 19.96 -16.08 3.08
CA GLU A 202 19.34 -15.68 4.35
C GLU A 202 20.28 -15.93 5.53
N ILE A 203 20.95 -17.08 5.59
CA ILE A 203 21.94 -17.38 6.64
C ILE A 203 23.09 -16.37 6.60
N ALA A 204 23.67 -16.14 5.42
CA ALA A 204 24.79 -15.22 5.25
C ALA A 204 24.41 -13.78 5.62
N GLY A 205 23.22 -13.35 5.18
CA GLY A 205 22.67 -12.01 5.45
C GLY A 205 22.31 -11.81 6.92
N ALA A 206 21.68 -12.79 7.57
CA ALA A 206 21.36 -12.71 8.99
C ALA A 206 22.61 -12.61 9.87
N ALA A 207 23.68 -13.32 9.48
CA ALA A 207 24.94 -13.32 10.23
C ALA A 207 25.81 -12.07 9.97
N ASN A 208 25.77 -11.49 8.77
CA ASN A 208 26.77 -10.49 8.34
C ASN A 208 26.19 -9.21 7.71
N GLY A 209 24.87 -9.12 7.53
CA GLY A 209 24.17 -8.02 6.85
C GLY A 209 23.76 -8.33 5.41
N TYR A 210 22.66 -7.71 4.98
CA TYR A 210 21.99 -7.94 3.69
C TYR A 210 22.30 -6.87 2.63
N THR A 211 23.47 -6.24 2.68
CA THR A 211 23.86 -5.17 1.74
C THR A 211 24.66 -5.73 0.58
N ASP A 212 24.66 -5.01 -0.55
CA ASP A 212 25.41 -5.31 -1.78
C ASP A 212 26.91 -5.04 -1.67
N ASN A 213 27.40 -4.76 -0.46
CA ASN A 213 28.81 -4.65 -0.11
C ASN A 213 29.23 -5.64 0.99
N THR A 214 28.35 -6.53 1.48
CA THR A 214 28.70 -7.59 2.43
C THR A 214 29.27 -8.81 1.69
N PRO A 215 30.57 -9.14 1.81
CA PRO A 215 31.21 -10.16 0.98
C PRO A 215 30.60 -11.57 1.12
N SER A 216 30.26 -12.00 2.34
CA SER A 216 29.67 -13.33 2.57
C SER A 216 28.28 -13.46 1.96
N TYR A 217 27.48 -12.39 1.99
CA TYR A 217 26.16 -12.34 1.39
C TYR A 217 26.24 -12.33 -0.15
N ILE A 218 27.13 -11.53 -0.73
CA ILE A 218 27.39 -11.52 -2.18
C ILE A 218 27.86 -12.91 -2.64
N ASN A 219 28.77 -13.55 -1.91
CA ASN A 219 29.25 -14.89 -2.23
C ASN A 219 28.15 -15.97 -2.17
N ALA A 220 27.21 -15.84 -1.23
CA ALA A 220 26.03 -16.71 -1.20
C ALA A 220 25.15 -16.50 -2.45
N ILE A 221 24.89 -15.25 -2.84
CA ILE A 221 24.12 -14.93 -4.05
C ILE A 221 24.79 -15.49 -5.32
N THR A 222 26.12 -15.33 -5.47
CA THR A 222 26.84 -15.84 -6.65
C THR A 222 26.91 -17.37 -6.68
N THR A 223 26.97 -18.02 -5.52
CA THR A 223 26.88 -19.48 -5.41
C THR A 223 25.49 -19.98 -5.83
N LEU A 224 24.43 -19.33 -5.36
CA LEU A 224 23.05 -19.63 -5.78
C LEU A 224 22.84 -19.42 -7.29
N ASP A 225 23.42 -18.37 -7.87
CA ASP A 225 23.38 -18.15 -9.32
C ASP A 225 24.04 -19.30 -10.10
N THR A 226 25.15 -19.86 -9.59
CA THR A 226 25.78 -21.04 -10.17
C THR A 226 24.85 -22.25 -10.11
N TYR A 227 24.17 -22.47 -8.98
CA TYR A 227 23.18 -23.55 -8.85
C TYR A 227 22.02 -23.40 -9.82
N ILE A 228 21.52 -22.17 -10.02
CA ILE A 228 20.50 -21.86 -11.03
C ILE A 228 21.00 -22.21 -12.43
N GLY A 229 22.25 -21.86 -12.77
CA GLY A 229 22.86 -22.26 -14.04
C GLY A 229 22.81 -23.77 -14.26
N ASN A 230 23.25 -24.56 -13.27
CA ASN A 230 23.22 -26.03 -13.34
C ASN A 230 21.80 -26.58 -13.50
N ILE A 231 20.83 -26.04 -12.77
CA ILE A 231 19.42 -26.45 -12.84
C ILE A 231 18.83 -26.13 -14.22
N MET A 232 19.10 -24.95 -14.77
CA MET A 232 18.64 -24.55 -16.10
C MET A 232 19.25 -25.42 -17.20
N THR A 233 20.52 -25.80 -17.07
CA THR A 233 21.15 -26.78 -17.96
C THR A 233 20.45 -28.15 -17.89
N ALA A 234 20.20 -28.68 -16.69
CA ALA A 234 19.51 -29.95 -16.51
C ALA A 234 18.08 -29.91 -17.08
N LEU A 235 17.36 -28.79 -16.89
CA LEU A 235 16.03 -28.56 -17.45
C LEU A 235 16.03 -28.67 -18.98
N GLN A 236 17.00 -28.04 -19.65
CA GLN A 236 17.13 -28.07 -21.11
C GLN A 236 17.58 -29.44 -21.65
N GLN A 237 18.24 -30.25 -20.83
CA GLN A 237 18.72 -31.60 -21.17
C GLN A 237 17.66 -32.69 -21.00
N ARG A 238 16.45 -32.36 -20.54
CA ARG A 238 15.34 -33.31 -20.44
C ARG A 238 15.05 -33.95 -21.79
N SER A 239 14.94 -35.28 -21.83
CA SER A 239 14.62 -36.03 -23.06
C SER A 239 13.27 -35.64 -23.67
N THR A 240 12.35 -35.12 -22.85
CA THR A 240 11.02 -34.66 -23.25
C THR A 240 10.94 -33.16 -23.49
N PHE A 241 12.01 -32.38 -23.32
CA PHE A 241 12.00 -30.90 -23.33
C PHE A 241 11.32 -30.30 -24.57
N VAL A 242 11.52 -30.91 -25.75
CA VAL A 242 10.93 -30.43 -27.01
C VAL A 242 9.39 -30.45 -27.02
N LYS A 243 8.77 -31.30 -26.18
CA LYS A 243 7.31 -31.42 -26.00
C LYS A 243 6.80 -30.60 -24.81
N GLU A 244 7.66 -29.82 -24.16
CA GLU A 244 7.35 -29.12 -22.92
C GLU A 244 7.45 -27.61 -23.10
N ASP A 245 6.62 -26.86 -22.37
CA ASP A 245 6.65 -25.40 -22.29
C ASP A 245 6.74 -24.97 -20.82
N TRP A 246 7.98 -24.78 -20.36
CA TRP A 246 8.30 -24.46 -18.98
C TRP A 246 8.20 -22.97 -18.70
N MET A 247 7.49 -22.60 -17.63
CA MET A 247 7.71 -21.32 -16.97
C MET A 247 8.64 -21.53 -15.78
N VAL A 248 9.75 -20.80 -15.76
CA VAL A 248 10.66 -20.77 -14.61
C VAL A 248 10.38 -19.52 -13.81
N VAL A 249 9.99 -19.69 -12.55
CA VAL A 249 9.83 -18.59 -11.61
C VAL A 249 11.05 -18.55 -10.72
N ILE A 250 11.69 -17.39 -10.56
CA ILE A 250 12.78 -17.20 -9.61
C ILE A 250 12.47 -15.97 -8.77
N ALA A 251 12.39 -16.15 -7.45
CA ALA A 251 12.08 -15.07 -6.55
C ALA A 251 12.78 -15.23 -5.21
N SER A 252 12.93 -14.14 -4.46
CA SER A 252 13.15 -14.27 -3.02
C SER A 252 11.81 -14.52 -2.31
N ASN A 253 11.86 -15.06 -1.09
CA ASN A 253 10.70 -14.98 -0.21
C ASN A 253 10.56 -13.55 0.34
N LYS A 254 11.65 -12.99 0.88
CA LYS A 254 11.75 -11.68 1.50
C LYS A 254 13.14 -11.09 1.38
N GLY A 255 13.25 -9.80 1.67
CA GLY A 255 14.53 -9.14 1.86
C GLY A 255 15.11 -9.38 3.25
N GLY A 256 15.94 -8.45 3.68
CA GLY A 256 16.57 -8.50 5.00
C GLY A 256 16.81 -7.10 5.55
N ILE A 257 17.09 -7.05 6.85
CA ILE A 257 17.21 -5.78 7.57
C ILE A 257 18.48 -5.06 7.13
N VAL A 258 18.31 -3.82 6.66
CA VAL A 258 19.38 -2.85 6.44
C VAL A 258 18.94 -1.48 6.92
N PRO A 259 19.85 -0.51 7.11
CA PRO A 259 19.47 0.87 7.39
C PRO A 259 18.47 1.39 6.34
N VAL A 260 17.37 1.96 6.80
CA VAL A 260 16.34 2.55 5.93
C VAL A 260 16.93 3.80 5.28
N ASP A 261 16.79 3.92 3.96
CA ASP A 261 17.16 5.12 3.22
C ASP A 261 16.28 6.30 3.72
N PRO A 262 16.86 7.39 4.26
CA PRO A 262 16.10 8.57 4.70
C PRO A 262 15.17 9.13 3.62
N ALA A 263 15.56 9.06 2.34
CA ALA A 263 14.73 9.50 1.22
C ALA A 263 13.53 8.58 0.96
N SER A 264 13.54 7.36 1.51
CA SER A 264 12.46 6.39 1.39
C SER A 264 11.49 6.40 2.57
N GLN A 265 11.72 7.20 3.61
CA GLN A 265 10.86 7.22 4.79
C GLN A 265 9.42 7.60 4.44
N GLY A 266 8.45 6.80 4.92
CA GLY A 266 7.02 7.05 4.70
C GLY A 266 6.45 6.43 3.42
N LEU A 267 7.24 5.69 2.63
CA LEU A 267 6.76 5.01 1.42
C LEU A 267 6.11 3.64 1.68
N GLY A 268 5.68 3.36 2.92
CA GLY A 268 5.07 2.09 3.31
C GLY A 268 5.95 0.89 2.97
N ALA A 269 5.39 -0.13 2.30
CA ALA A 269 6.12 -1.35 1.94
C ALA A 269 7.36 -1.12 1.07
N PHE A 270 7.39 -0.04 0.27
CA PHE A 270 8.57 0.33 -0.52
C PHE A 270 9.72 0.92 0.30
N SER A 271 9.47 1.25 1.56
CA SER A 271 10.48 1.71 2.53
C SER A 271 10.95 0.61 3.47
N ASP A 272 10.27 -0.55 3.47
CA ASP A 272 10.62 -1.68 4.31
C ASP A 272 11.64 -2.59 3.58
N PRO A 273 12.92 -2.58 3.99
CA PRO A 273 13.94 -3.37 3.32
C PRO A 273 13.72 -4.88 3.44
N VAL A 274 12.96 -5.34 4.45
CA VAL A 274 12.60 -6.75 4.62
C VAL A 274 11.56 -7.17 3.59
N ARG A 275 10.80 -6.24 3.01
CA ARG A 275 9.80 -6.52 1.97
C ARG A 275 10.34 -6.38 0.55
N ASN A 276 11.54 -5.81 0.37
CA ASN A 276 12.18 -5.73 -0.93
C ASN A 276 12.52 -7.13 -1.45
N ASN A 277 11.94 -7.46 -2.60
CA ASN A 277 12.05 -8.76 -3.25
C ASN A 277 12.47 -8.56 -4.71
N PHE A 278 12.96 -9.62 -5.35
CA PHE A 278 12.99 -9.72 -6.81
C PHE A 278 12.08 -10.86 -7.25
N ILE A 279 11.38 -10.69 -8.37
CA ILE A 279 10.55 -11.75 -8.95
C ILE A 279 10.81 -11.77 -10.46
N ILE A 280 11.07 -12.96 -10.99
CA ILE A 280 11.36 -13.23 -12.40
C ILE A 280 10.41 -14.34 -12.88
N PHE A 281 9.65 -14.06 -13.93
CA PHE A 281 8.90 -15.05 -14.71
C PHE A 281 9.60 -15.25 -16.06
N TYR A 282 10.33 -16.34 -16.19
CA TYR A 282 11.11 -16.67 -17.38
C TYR A 282 10.40 -17.69 -18.28
N ASN A 283 10.48 -17.45 -19.58
CA ASN A 283 10.26 -18.44 -20.62
C ASN A 283 11.09 -18.02 -21.85
N PRO A 284 11.76 -18.94 -22.57
CA PRO A 284 12.61 -18.58 -23.71
C PRO A 284 11.88 -17.82 -24.84
N ARG A 285 10.55 -17.90 -24.87
CA ARG A 285 9.69 -17.22 -25.84
C ARG A 285 9.27 -15.82 -25.41
N PHE A 286 9.58 -15.37 -24.19
CA PHE A 286 9.22 -14.02 -23.74
C PHE A 286 10.20 -12.95 -24.27
N LEU A 287 9.69 -11.75 -24.51
CA LEU A 287 10.50 -10.53 -24.52
C LEU A 287 10.82 -10.10 -23.08
N SER A 288 11.95 -9.41 -22.91
CA SER A 288 12.31 -8.81 -21.62
C SER A 288 11.33 -7.68 -21.29
N GLN A 289 10.69 -7.75 -20.12
CA GLN A 289 9.74 -6.75 -19.62
C GLN A 289 10.05 -6.47 -18.15
N ILE A 290 10.58 -5.30 -17.87
CA ILE A 290 10.77 -4.84 -16.49
C ILE A 290 9.45 -4.24 -15.96
N THR A 291 9.08 -4.59 -14.74
CA THR A 291 8.03 -3.94 -13.96
C THR A 291 8.69 -3.09 -12.88
N PRO A 292 8.98 -1.81 -13.14
CA PRO A 292 9.69 -0.97 -12.19
C PRO A 292 8.77 -0.60 -11.00
N LYS A 293 9.39 -0.26 -9.87
CA LYS A 293 8.70 0.45 -8.78
C LYS A 293 8.06 1.72 -9.36
N PRO A 294 6.76 1.99 -9.09
CA PRO A 294 6.13 3.24 -9.48
C PRO A 294 6.89 4.44 -8.92
N ASP A 295 6.92 5.54 -9.66
CA ASP A 295 7.43 6.79 -9.12
C ASP A 295 6.48 7.33 -8.05
N VAL A 296 6.78 6.98 -6.81
CA VAL A 296 6.00 7.38 -5.63
C VAL A 296 6.06 8.88 -5.36
N SER A 297 7.05 9.59 -5.93
CA SER A 297 7.19 11.05 -5.79
C SER A 297 6.25 11.84 -6.70
N SER A 298 5.65 11.19 -7.70
CA SER A 298 4.63 11.77 -8.58
C SER A 298 3.21 11.28 -8.27
N LEU A 299 3.00 10.61 -7.12
CA LEU A 299 1.66 10.25 -6.68
C LEU A 299 0.88 11.52 -6.26
N PRO A 300 -0.31 11.75 -6.82
CA PRO A 300 -1.11 12.90 -6.43
C PRO A 300 -1.60 12.74 -4.98
N TYR A 301 -1.61 13.85 -4.24
CA TYR A 301 -2.47 13.95 -3.05
C TYR A 301 -3.90 14.11 -3.55
N ALA A 302 -4.71 13.08 -3.33
CA ALA A 302 -6.07 13.01 -3.84
C ALA A 302 -7.08 12.76 -2.71
N GLY A 303 -8.26 13.34 -2.86
CA GLY A 303 -9.34 13.20 -1.88
C GLY A 303 -10.53 14.08 -2.22
N ILE A 304 -11.44 14.17 -1.25
CA ILE A 304 -12.59 15.08 -1.26
C ILE A 304 -12.56 15.89 0.02
N ALA A 305 -12.75 17.20 -0.06
CA ALA A 305 -12.71 18.10 1.10
C ALA A 305 -13.65 19.29 0.90
N PRO A 306 -14.10 19.96 1.98
CA PRO A 306 -14.89 21.16 1.87
C PRO A 306 -14.00 22.33 1.41
N LYS A 307 -14.50 23.10 0.45
CA LYS A 307 -13.87 24.33 -0.02
C LYS A 307 -14.37 25.52 0.82
N PHE A 308 -13.43 26.23 1.45
CA PHE A 308 -13.71 27.36 2.33
C PHE A 308 -13.70 28.67 1.55
N SER A 309 -14.65 29.55 1.87
CA SER A 309 -14.88 30.81 1.16
C SER A 309 -15.42 31.89 2.10
N PRO A 310 -15.75 33.12 1.63
CA PRO A 310 -16.41 34.10 2.48
C PRO A 310 -17.78 33.64 2.98
N ALA A 311 -18.45 32.75 2.23
CA ALA A 311 -19.78 32.24 2.56
C ALA A 311 -19.77 30.88 3.30
N ASN A 312 -18.68 30.11 3.16
CA ASN A 312 -18.58 28.75 3.68
C ASN A 312 -17.43 28.63 4.69
N ALA A 313 -17.74 28.11 5.88
CA ALA A 313 -16.76 27.91 6.94
C ALA A 313 -16.95 26.58 7.67
N ALA A 314 -15.91 26.16 8.40
CA ALA A 314 -16.02 25.18 9.48
C ALA A 314 -15.82 25.88 10.82
N VAL A 315 -16.73 25.70 11.77
CA VAL A 315 -16.70 26.35 13.09
C VAL A 315 -16.71 25.30 14.19
N GLN A 316 -15.72 25.32 15.08
CA GLN A 316 -15.69 24.44 16.24
C GLN A 316 -16.90 24.70 17.15
N SER A 317 -17.66 23.65 17.45
CA SER A 317 -18.73 23.62 18.46
C SER A 317 -18.28 24.03 19.87
N ASP A 318 -17.05 23.70 20.28
CA ASP A 318 -16.44 24.14 21.53
C ASP A 318 -15.62 25.41 21.29
N ALA A 319 -16.17 26.55 21.71
CA ALA A 319 -15.53 27.85 21.58
C ALA A 319 -14.25 28.01 22.41
N THR A 320 -14.01 27.12 23.38
CA THR A 320 -12.80 27.13 24.21
C THR A 320 -11.66 26.29 23.62
N PHE A 321 -11.94 25.46 22.62
CA PHE A 321 -10.94 24.65 21.95
C PHE A 321 -9.83 25.55 21.36
N LEU A 322 -8.56 25.26 21.70
CA LEU A 322 -7.38 26.07 21.36
C LEU A 322 -7.31 27.48 21.98
N ASN A 323 -7.96 27.70 23.12
CA ASN A 323 -7.57 28.77 24.03
C ASN A 323 -6.22 28.43 24.70
N LEU A 324 -5.16 29.11 24.24
CA LEU A 324 -3.76 28.84 24.63
C LEU A 324 -3.32 29.59 25.91
N GLY A 325 -4.14 30.49 26.45
CA GLY A 325 -3.79 31.26 27.63
C GLY A 325 -2.50 32.06 27.44
N THR A 326 -1.74 32.21 28.52
CA THR A 326 -0.44 32.90 28.56
C THR A 326 0.75 31.95 28.47
N ASN A 327 0.54 30.63 28.58
CA ASN A 327 1.62 29.67 28.79
C ASN A 327 1.35 28.23 28.32
N LYS A 328 0.25 27.95 27.60
CA LYS A 328 -0.02 26.56 27.18
C LYS A 328 0.88 26.18 26.02
N GLU A 329 1.57 25.06 26.20
CA GLU A 329 2.31 24.43 25.12
C GLU A 329 1.39 23.59 24.24
N ALA A 330 1.58 23.68 22.93
CA ALA A 330 0.79 22.95 21.94
C ALA A 330 1.53 22.93 20.60
N THR A 331 1.10 22.05 19.69
CA THR A 331 1.48 22.11 18.28
C THR A 331 0.23 21.99 17.44
N ILE A 332 0.11 22.84 16.42
CA ILE A 332 -0.96 22.78 15.42
C ILE A 332 -0.32 22.46 14.08
N ARG A 333 -0.93 21.57 13.30
CA ARG A 333 -0.51 21.24 11.94
C ARG A 333 -1.72 21.13 11.03
N PHE A 334 -1.58 21.52 9.77
CA PHE A 334 -2.60 21.29 8.73
C PHE A 334 -2.00 21.37 7.33
N ASN A 335 -2.72 20.85 6.35
CA ASN A 335 -2.40 21.01 4.93
C ASN A 335 -3.35 22.03 4.30
N ILE A 336 -2.83 22.91 3.46
CA ILE A 336 -3.60 23.95 2.79
C ILE A 336 -3.28 24.00 1.29
N ARG A 337 -4.32 24.22 0.47
CA ARG A 337 -4.18 24.62 -0.94
C ARG A 337 -4.98 25.89 -1.16
N TRP A 338 -4.37 26.90 -1.74
CA TRP A 338 -5.02 28.17 -2.05
C TRP A 338 -5.46 28.19 -3.52
N ASP A 339 -6.74 28.50 -3.73
CA ASP A 339 -7.36 28.60 -5.06
C ASP A 339 -7.75 30.06 -5.40
N GLY A 340 -7.59 30.99 -4.46
CA GLY A 340 -7.97 32.40 -4.62
C GLY A 340 -6.99 33.22 -5.46
N SER A 341 -7.13 34.55 -5.38
CA SER A 341 -6.30 35.46 -6.18
C SER A 341 -4.81 35.37 -5.87
N THR A 342 -3.99 35.60 -6.89
CA THR A 342 -2.54 35.74 -6.76
C THR A 342 -2.17 37.07 -6.11
N GLY A 343 -1.03 37.13 -5.43
CA GLY A 343 -0.53 38.35 -4.80
C GLY A 343 -1.31 38.74 -3.54
N ASN A 344 -1.50 40.06 -3.33
CA ASN A 344 -2.20 40.58 -2.17
C ASN A 344 -3.72 40.34 -2.30
N SER A 345 -4.28 39.63 -1.33
CA SER A 345 -5.71 39.30 -1.25
C SER A 345 -6.42 39.99 -0.07
N GLY A 346 -5.82 41.04 0.52
CA GLY A 346 -6.39 41.78 1.64
C GLY A 346 -6.25 41.08 2.99
N TYR A 347 -5.16 40.33 3.18
CA TYR A 347 -4.85 39.59 4.42
C TYR A 347 -5.99 38.67 4.91
N PRO A 348 -6.53 37.79 4.05
CA PRO A 348 -7.66 36.95 4.42
C PRO A 348 -7.30 36.04 5.59
N ALA A 349 -8.13 36.04 6.64
CA ALA A 349 -8.02 35.07 7.73
C ALA A 349 -8.48 33.70 7.23
N LEU A 350 -7.53 32.80 7.00
CA LEU A 350 -7.75 31.47 6.45
C LEU A 350 -8.30 30.52 7.53
N LEU A 351 -7.71 30.64 8.71
CA LEU A 351 -7.97 29.84 9.89
C LEU A 351 -7.71 30.70 11.13
N GLN A 352 -8.68 30.83 12.02
CA GLN A 352 -8.57 31.72 13.17
C GLN A 352 -9.17 31.16 14.45
N LYS A 353 -8.50 31.41 15.58
CA LYS A 353 -9.06 31.44 16.93
C LYS A 353 -8.97 32.87 17.42
N ARG A 354 -9.63 33.75 16.67
CA ARG A 354 -9.67 35.21 16.82
C ARG A 354 -10.95 35.68 16.15
N GLY A 355 -11.54 36.77 16.64
CA GLY A 355 -12.84 37.27 16.15
C GLY A 355 -12.72 38.31 15.04
N VAL A 356 -11.74 38.21 14.14
CA VAL A 356 -11.58 39.23 13.08
C VAL A 356 -12.46 38.89 11.87
N THR A 357 -13.27 39.85 11.45
CA THR A 357 -14.23 39.71 10.34
C THR A 357 -13.91 40.60 9.14
N SER A 358 -13.11 41.64 9.35
CA SER A 358 -12.58 42.53 8.30
C SER A 358 -11.33 43.24 8.81
N GLY A 359 -10.25 43.18 8.03
CA GLY A 359 -8.93 43.60 8.46
C GLY A 359 -8.34 42.74 9.59
N ILE A 360 -7.02 42.81 9.76
CA ILE A 360 -6.32 42.15 10.88
C ILE A 360 -6.07 43.17 11.98
N THR A 361 -7.15 43.60 12.64
CA THR A 361 -7.17 44.71 13.60
C THR A 361 -6.47 44.36 14.93
N PRO A 362 -5.44 45.11 15.38
CA PRO A 362 -4.84 44.94 16.69
C PRO A 362 -5.83 45.09 17.85
N GLY A 363 -5.49 44.57 19.02
CA GLY A 363 -6.32 44.69 20.22
C GLY A 363 -7.39 43.61 20.36
N VAL A 364 -7.68 42.85 19.29
CA VAL A 364 -8.58 41.69 19.30
C VAL A 364 -7.78 40.45 19.72
N PRO A 365 -8.01 39.89 20.94
CA PRO A 365 -7.22 38.78 21.46
C PRO A 365 -7.36 37.50 20.64
N GLY A 366 -6.26 36.76 20.52
CA GLY A 366 -6.21 35.44 19.91
C GLY A 366 -5.20 35.35 18.77
N TRP A 367 -5.34 34.32 17.95
CA TRP A 367 -4.40 33.99 16.88
C TRP A 367 -5.10 33.62 15.57
N THR A 368 -4.43 33.87 14.44
CA THR A 368 -4.94 33.58 13.09
C THR A 368 -3.80 33.30 12.12
N PHE A 369 -4.07 32.44 11.14
CA PHE A 369 -3.26 32.33 9.93
C PHE A 369 -3.89 33.17 8.82
N ILE A 370 -3.07 33.96 8.15
CA ILE A 370 -3.50 34.84 7.06
C ILE A 370 -2.69 34.55 5.80
N LYS A 371 -3.26 34.82 4.62
CA LYS A 371 -2.44 34.99 3.40
C LYS A 371 -1.90 36.41 3.38
N ASP A 372 -0.60 36.56 3.55
CA ASP A 372 0.08 37.86 3.63
C ASP A 372 0.55 38.34 2.26
N ASP A 373 1.07 39.56 2.21
CA ASP A 373 1.72 40.11 1.04
C ASP A 373 2.82 39.18 0.52
N GLY A 374 2.92 39.06 -0.80
CA GLY A 374 3.84 38.13 -1.45
C GLY A 374 3.29 36.70 -1.57
N GLY A 375 2.05 36.45 -1.16
CA GLY A 375 1.36 35.18 -1.37
C GLY A 375 1.72 34.10 -0.34
N ILE A 376 2.44 34.46 0.73
CA ILE A 376 2.86 33.54 1.79
C ILE A 376 1.78 33.39 2.87
N ILE A 377 1.86 32.33 3.67
CA ILE A 377 1.07 32.25 4.91
C ILE A 377 1.82 32.95 6.06
N THR A 378 1.09 33.65 6.92
CA THR A 378 1.64 34.32 8.11
C THR A 378 0.83 33.93 9.34
N PHE A 379 1.51 33.52 10.41
CA PHE A 379 0.91 33.39 11.72
C PHE A 379 0.86 34.77 12.39
N ASN A 380 -0.31 35.18 12.87
CA ASN A 380 -0.55 36.52 13.41
C ASN A 380 -1.29 36.41 14.75
N VAL A 381 -0.84 37.17 15.74
CA VAL A 381 -1.47 37.26 17.06
C VAL A 381 -1.68 38.70 17.49
N SER A 382 -2.66 38.89 18.36
CA SER A 382 -2.83 40.12 19.13
C SER A 382 -3.45 39.83 20.48
N PHE A 383 -3.44 40.84 21.34
CA PHE A 383 -3.83 40.76 22.75
C PHE A 383 -4.78 41.91 23.08
N ALA A 384 -5.53 41.77 24.17
CA ALA A 384 -6.43 42.82 24.64
C ALA A 384 -5.63 44.11 24.90
N GLY A 385 -6.08 45.23 24.32
CA GLY A 385 -5.43 46.54 24.48
C GLY A 385 -4.12 46.73 23.72
N SER A 386 -3.67 45.76 22.91
CA SER A 386 -2.47 45.92 22.09
C SER A 386 -2.69 46.90 20.94
N GLY A 387 -1.75 47.84 20.74
CA GLY A 387 -1.74 48.76 19.59
C GLY A 387 -1.16 48.17 18.31
N SER A 388 -0.60 46.96 18.35
CA SER A 388 -0.01 46.28 17.20
C SER A 388 -0.26 44.77 17.20
N ASN A 389 -0.03 44.14 16.05
CA ASN A 389 -0.01 42.68 15.92
C ASN A 389 1.43 42.17 15.96
N SER A 390 1.62 40.97 16.48
CA SER A 390 2.88 40.22 16.37
C SER A 390 2.71 39.14 15.29
N GLN A 391 3.73 38.94 14.46
CA GLN A 391 3.62 38.09 13.27
C GLN A 391 4.86 37.25 13.04
N ALA A 392 4.67 36.00 12.62
CA ALA A 392 5.70 35.14 12.05
C ALA A 392 5.36 34.89 10.58
N LYS A 393 6.03 35.62 9.69
CA LYS A 393 5.81 35.54 8.25
C LYS A 393 6.41 34.26 7.67
N GLY A 394 5.67 33.55 6.84
CA GLY A 394 6.17 32.36 6.14
C GLY A 394 7.38 32.66 5.25
N PRO A 395 8.14 31.63 4.86
CA PRO A 395 9.28 31.78 3.97
C PRO A 395 8.83 32.23 2.58
N VAL A 396 9.55 33.19 1.97
CA VAL A 396 9.24 33.75 0.64
C VAL A 396 9.32 32.73 -0.50
N SER A 397 9.98 31.59 -0.25
CA SER A 397 10.06 30.45 -1.18
C SER A 397 8.81 29.57 -1.18
N GLN A 398 7.91 29.70 -0.20
CA GLN A 398 6.68 28.90 -0.09
C GLN A 398 5.45 29.81 -0.23
N LYS A 399 5.12 30.12 -1.48
CA LYS A 399 3.92 30.89 -1.82
C LYS A 399 2.73 29.95 -1.91
N LEU A 400 1.62 30.30 -1.26
CA LEU A 400 0.37 29.54 -1.33
C LEU A 400 -0.28 29.61 -2.71
N ASP A 401 -0.07 30.70 -3.47
CA ASP A 401 -0.70 30.93 -4.77
C ASP A 401 0.05 30.29 -5.95
N ASP A 402 0.79 29.21 -5.70
CA ASP A 402 1.52 28.43 -6.70
C ASP A 402 0.73 27.20 -7.22
N GLY A 403 -0.51 27.02 -6.75
CA GLY A 403 -1.40 25.92 -7.12
C GLY A 403 -1.06 24.59 -6.45
N LYS A 404 -0.16 24.56 -5.45
CA LYS A 404 0.23 23.35 -4.74
C LYS A 404 -0.37 23.29 -3.34
N TRP A 405 -0.38 22.08 -2.79
CA TRP A 405 -0.62 21.88 -1.37
C TRP A 405 0.63 22.22 -0.58
N HIS A 406 0.47 22.85 0.59
CA HIS A 406 1.53 23.13 1.55
C HIS A 406 1.16 22.55 2.91
N SER A 407 2.16 22.06 3.65
CA SER A 407 1.98 21.70 5.06
C SER A 407 2.44 22.84 5.95
N VAL A 408 1.60 23.23 6.89
CA VAL A 408 1.87 24.31 7.84
C VAL A 408 1.87 23.71 9.24
N ALA A 409 2.85 24.09 10.06
CA ALA A 409 2.89 23.78 11.48
C ALA A 409 3.24 25.01 12.31
N VAL A 410 2.66 25.13 13.50
CA VAL A 410 3.09 26.09 14.53
C VAL A 410 3.19 25.37 15.86
N ARG A 411 4.32 25.54 16.56
CA ARG A 411 4.48 25.11 17.96
C ARG A 411 4.41 26.32 18.87
N PHE A 412 3.81 26.12 20.04
CA PHE A 412 3.72 27.03 21.16
C PHE A 412 4.47 26.42 22.32
N TYR A 413 5.42 27.15 22.91
CA TYR A 413 6.27 26.62 23.97
C TYR A 413 6.76 27.71 24.90
N MET A 414 7.18 27.32 26.10
CA MET A 414 7.80 28.23 27.05
C MET A 414 9.31 28.27 26.84
N ASN A 415 9.87 29.46 26.66
CA ASN A 415 11.31 29.73 26.66
C ASN A 415 11.66 30.61 27.86
N GLY A 416 11.98 29.96 28.99
CA GLY A 416 12.01 30.64 30.29
C GLY A 416 10.62 31.18 30.63
N SER A 417 10.53 32.47 30.96
CA SER A 417 9.25 33.14 31.23
C SER A 417 8.49 33.58 29.98
N ASN A 418 9.06 33.43 28.79
CA ASN A 418 8.44 33.85 27.55
C ASN A 418 7.60 32.73 26.93
N HIS A 419 6.38 33.06 26.52
CA HIS A 419 5.60 32.21 25.63
C HIS A 419 6.01 32.52 24.19
N VAL A 420 6.36 31.48 23.42
CA VAL A 420 6.94 31.63 22.08
C VAL A 420 6.20 30.75 21.07
N ALA A 421 5.98 31.29 19.87
CA ALA A 421 5.48 30.56 18.72
C ALA A 421 6.57 30.39 17.66
N SER A 422 6.68 29.19 17.08
CA SER A 422 7.54 28.90 15.92
C SER A 422 6.73 28.26 14.81
N MET A 423 6.65 28.95 13.66
CA MET A 423 5.92 28.47 12.48
C MET A 423 6.87 27.87 11.44
N PHE A 424 6.39 26.84 10.74
CA PHE A 424 7.05 26.16 9.63
C PHE A 424 6.07 25.99 8.46
N VAL A 425 6.58 26.15 7.24
CA VAL A 425 5.86 25.87 5.99
C VAL A 425 6.71 24.91 5.18
N ASP A 426 6.17 23.72 4.88
CA ASP A 426 6.85 22.62 4.18
C ASP A 426 8.15 22.17 4.86
N GLY A 427 8.23 22.34 6.19
CA GLY A 427 9.43 22.08 6.99
C GLY A 427 10.46 23.20 6.97
N ILE A 428 10.17 24.34 6.33
CA ILE A 428 11.04 25.53 6.35
C ILE A 428 10.54 26.50 7.43
N PRO A 429 11.42 26.97 8.34
CA PRO A 429 11.02 27.95 9.35
C PRO A 429 10.51 29.26 8.75
N ALA A 430 9.59 29.91 9.47
CA ALA A 430 9.18 31.28 9.21
C ALA A 430 10.37 32.27 9.28
N GLN A 431 10.23 33.43 8.65
CA GLN A 431 11.24 34.50 8.63
C GLN A 431 11.60 34.99 10.04
N THR A 432 10.63 34.93 10.97
CA THR A 432 10.86 35.08 12.41
C THR A 432 10.59 33.72 13.06
N PRO A 433 11.62 32.87 13.22
CA PRO A 433 11.42 31.49 13.68
C PRO A 433 10.90 31.39 15.11
N ASN A 434 11.18 32.38 15.96
CA ASN A 434 10.77 32.41 17.36
C ASN A 434 10.07 33.75 17.65
N LEU A 435 8.75 33.75 17.57
CA LEU A 435 7.91 34.91 17.85
C LEU A 435 7.50 34.91 19.33
N THR A 436 7.93 35.91 20.09
CA THR A 436 7.47 36.11 21.47
C THR A 436 6.00 36.54 21.48
N ILE A 437 5.17 35.88 22.28
CA ILE A 437 3.71 36.01 22.34
C ILE A 437 3.20 36.13 23.79
N ASN A 438 3.84 36.97 24.61
CA ASN A 438 3.64 37.08 26.07
C ASN A 438 2.30 37.71 26.53
N GLY A 439 1.21 37.58 25.77
CA GLY A 439 -0.13 37.99 26.20
C GLY A 439 -1.09 36.80 26.29
N ASP A 440 -2.29 37.06 26.80
CA ASP A 440 -3.35 36.04 26.86
C ASP A 440 -3.96 35.82 25.47
N LEU A 441 -3.83 34.59 24.97
CA LEU A 441 -4.39 34.14 23.68
C LEU A 441 -5.79 33.53 23.81
N ASN A 442 -6.41 33.60 24.97
CA ASN A 442 -7.80 33.22 25.14
C ASN A 442 -8.74 34.19 24.41
N THR A 443 -9.77 33.63 23.79
CA THR A 443 -10.86 34.41 23.18
C THR A 443 -12.18 33.63 23.25
N THR A 444 -13.30 34.35 23.20
CA THR A 444 -14.65 33.78 23.10
C THR A 444 -15.01 33.39 21.67
N SER A 445 -14.27 33.87 20.67
CA SER A 445 -14.48 33.48 19.27
C SER A 445 -14.09 32.01 19.08
N PRO A 446 -14.94 31.17 18.46
CA PRO A 446 -14.60 29.77 18.18
C PRO A 446 -13.45 29.66 17.17
N LEU A 447 -12.83 28.47 17.10
CA LEU A 447 -11.92 28.15 16.01
C LEU A 447 -12.74 28.06 14.70
N THR A 448 -12.35 28.82 13.69
CA THR A 448 -13.05 28.93 12.41
C THR A 448 -12.09 28.77 11.24
N PHE A 449 -12.48 27.97 10.24
CA PHE A 449 -11.84 27.87 8.92
C PHE A 449 -12.70 28.63 7.93
N GLY A 450 -12.13 29.55 7.15
CA GLY A 450 -12.88 30.38 6.19
C GLY A 450 -13.73 31.49 6.82
N GLN A 451 -14.83 31.86 6.13
CA GLN A 451 -15.73 32.98 6.49
C GLN A 451 -14.98 34.31 6.69
N TYR A 452 -14.15 34.65 5.70
CA TYR A 452 -13.48 35.93 5.64
C TYR A 452 -13.36 36.36 4.17
N ASN A 453 -13.34 37.67 3.91
CA ASN A 453 -13.29 38.22 2.56
C ASN A 453 -12.09 37.67 1.79
N ASN A 454 -12.30 37.35 0.51
CA ASN A 454 -11.29 36.82 -0.42
C ASN A 454 -10.69 35.44 -0.07
N VAL A 455 -11.14 34.76 0.99
CA VAL A 455 -10.72 33.37 1.24
C VAL A 455 -11.20 32.49 0.09
N ASP A 456 -10.28 31.72 -0.50
CA ASP A 456 -10.65 30.59 -1.34
C ASP A 456 -9.59 29.49 -1.21
N CYS A 457 -9.86 28.48 -0.38
CA CYS A 457 -8.88 27.46 -0.06
C CYS A 457 -9.50 26.13 0.39
N PHE A 458 -8.65 25.10 0.40
CA PHE A 458 -8.87 23.87 1.12
C PHE A 458 -8.00 23.86 2.37
N ILE A 459 -8.55 23.37 3.48
CA ILE A 459 -7.78 23.01 4.67
C ILE A 459 -8.12 21.57 5.01
N THR A 460 -7.10 20.71 5.06
CA THR A 460 -7.24 19.29 5.39
C THR A 460 -6.26 18.90 6.49
N GLU A 461 -6.52 17.74 7.10
CA GLU A 461 -5.54 17.11 8.00
C GLU A 461 -5.13 18.03 9.18
N PHE A 462 -6.09 18.80 9.72
CA PHE A 462 -5.87 19.73 10.83
C PHE A 462 -5.73 18.97 12.14
N ALA A 463 -4.52 18.91 12.67
CA ALA A 463 -4.14 18.17 13.86
C ALA A 463 -3.67 19.12 14.97
N VAL A 464 -4.05 18.80 16.20
CA VAL A 464 -3.68 19.55 17.40
C VAL A 464 -3.07 18.60 18.41
N TYR A 465 -1.87 18.91 18.86
CA TYR A 465 -1.13 18.18 19.87
C TYR A 465 -1.07 19.00 21.16
N ASN A 466 -1.16 18.32 22.31
CA ASN A 466 -0.98 18.92 23.64
C ASN A 466 0.50 19.01 24.08
N VAL A 467 1.43 19.04 23.12
CA VAL A 467 2.87 19.11 23.37
C VAL A 467 3.51 20.07 22.37
N ALA A 468 4.56 20.76 22.79
CA ALA A 468 5.46 21.49 21.90
C ALA A 468 6.41 20.50 21.20
N ILE A 469 6.07 20.08 19.97
CA ILE A 469 6.91 19.14 19.22
C ILE A 469 8.25 19.84 18.87
N PRO A 470 9.40 19.17 19.08
CA PRO A 470 10.70 19.73 18.73
C PRO A 470 10.80 20.11 17.24
N ASN A 471 11.57 21.16 16.93
CA ASN A 471 11.73 21.65 15.55
C ASN A 471 12.22 20.55 14.60
N ALA A 472 13.19 19.74 15.02
CA ALA A 472 13.74 18.65 14.20
C ALA A 472 12.65 17.67 13.76
N ASP A 473 11.71 17.35 14.66
CA ASP A 473 10.63 16.41 14.38
C ASP A 473 9.54 17.04 13.51
N ILE A 474 9.22 18.33 13.72
CA ILE A 474 8.31 19.07 12.82
C ILE A 474 8.86 19.07 11.39
N ILE A 475 10.16 19.33 11.23
CA ILE A 475 10.84 19.37 9.93
C ILE A 475 10.84 17.97 9.29
N ALA A 476 11.26 16.94 10.03
CA ALA A 476 11.35 15.57 9.51
C ALA A 476 9.99 14.98 9.12
N ASN A 477 8.91 15.40 9.77
CA ASN A 477 7.57 14.89 9.53
C ASN A 477 6.69 15.82 8.70
N SER A 478 7.22 16.97 8.22
CA SER A 478 6.45 18.07 7.64
C SER A 478 5.60 17.68 6.43
N LYS A 479 5.95 16.63 5.69
CA LYS A 479 5.18 16.21 4.50
C LYS A 479 4.21 15.06 4.78
N LYS A 480 4.39 14.32 5.88
CA LYS A 480 3.65 13.07 6.13
C LYS A 480 2.16 13.33 6.32
N THR A 481 1.32 12.68 5.52
CA THR A 481 -0.14 12.68 5.68
C THR A 481 -0.75 11.38 5.14
N PRO A 482 -1.81 10.82 5.75
CA PRO A 482 -2.38 11.19 7.03
C PRO A 482 -1.51 10.74 8.20
N LEU A 483 -1.82 11.29 9.36
CA LEU A 483 -1.23 10.92 10.62
C LEU A 483 -1.89 9.64 11.12
N THR A 484 -1.08 8.67 11.52
CA THR A 484 -1.50 7.39 12.09
C THR A 484 -0.57 7.06 13.24
N PRO A 485 -0.94 6.13 14.15
CA PRO A 485 -0.02 5.65 15.18
C PRO A 485 1.32 5.12 14.61
N ALA A 486 1.33 4.67 13.35
CA ALA A 486 2.53 4.18 12.67
C ALA A 486 3.36 5.30 12.01
N THR A 487 2.73 6.39 11.59
CA THR A 487 3.38 7.47 10.81
C THR A 487 3.73 8.69 11.64
N ASP A 488 3.14 8.84 12.83
CA ASP A 488 3.31 9.99 13.72
C ASP A 488 3.72 9.56 15.14
N PRO A 489 4.98 9.83 15.57
CA PRO A 489 5.45 9.52 16.91
C PRO A 489 4.67 10.20 18.04
N TYR A 490 3.99 11.32 17.73
CA TYR A 490 3.24 12.13 18.69
C TYR A 490 1.73 11.87 18.60
N TYR A 491 1.30 10.80 17.92
CA TYR A 491 -0.13 10.51 17.71
C TYR A 491 -0.92 10.44 19.03
N ASN A 492 -0.32 9.91 20.09
CA ASN A 492 -0.96 9.83 21.40
C ASN A 492 -1.20 11.20 22.07
N ASN A 493 -0.41 12.22 21.68
CA ASN A 493 -0.54 13.60 22.14
C ASN A 493 -1.63 14.39 21.40
N LEU A 494 -2.26 13.82 20.36
CA LEU A 494 -3.37 14.47 19.68
C LEU A 494 -4.53 14.72 20.65
N ILE A 495 -5.08 15.93 20.64
CA ILE A 495 -6.31 16.33 21.34
C ILE A 495 -7.45 16.69 20.38
N GLY A 496 -7.16 16.67 19.07
CA GLY A 496 -8.14 16.77 18.00
C GLY A 496 -7.44 16.62 16.65
N TYR A 497 -8.06 15.90 15.74
CA TYR A 497 -7.54 15.67 14.39
C TYR A 497 -8.70 15.59 13.39
N PHE A 498 -8.83 16.64 12.60
CA PHE A 498 -9.93 16.88 11.67
C PHE A 498 -9.41 16.72 10.25
N ARG A 499 -9.68 15.56 9.64
CA ARG A 499 -9.18 15.24 8.30
C ARG A 499 -9.90 16.00 7.19
N ALA A 500 -11.16 16.39 7.43
CA ALA A 500 -12.03 17.07 6.48
C ALA A 500 -12.26 16.26 5.18
N ASN A 501 -12.44 14.94 5.33
CA ASN A 501 -12.55 13.99 4.22
C ASN A 501 -13.86 13.20 4.22
N GLU A 502 -14.89 13.67 4.92
CA GLU A 502 -16.21 13.02 5.01
C GLU A 502 -16.93 12.95 3.65
N GLY A 503 -16.61 13.86 2.74
CA GLY A 503 -17.11 13.89 1.36
C GLY A 503 -18.56 14.36 1.20
N SER A 504 -19.30 14.50 2.29
CA SER A 504 -20.67 15.01 2.32
C SER A 504 -21.08 15.44 3.74
N GLY A 505 -22.24 16.09 3.85
CA GLY A 505 -22.80 16.50 5.13
C GLY A 505 -22.34 17.88 5.60
N ASN A 506 -22.67 18.20 6.86
CA ASN A 506 -22.51 19.52 7.45
C ASN A 506 -21.57 19.55 8.67
N LYS A 507 -20.73 18.52 8.84
CA LYS A 507 -19.78 18.42 9.95
C LYS A 507 -18.46 17.85 9.48
N ILE A 508 -17.38 18.28 10.13
CA ILE A 508 -16.08 17.61 10.11
C ILE A 508 -15.85 17.02 11.51
N PHE A 509 -15.57 15.73 11.56
CA PHE A 509 -15.39 14.99 12.81
C PHE A 509 -13.91 14.90 13.20
N ASP A 510 -13.66 14.89 14.50
CA ASP A 510 -12.36 14.50 15.03
C ASP A 510 -12.22 12.98 14.96
N VAL A 511 -11.19 12.50 14.27
CA VAL A 511 -10.93 11.05 14.14
C VAL A 511 -10.40 10.42 15.41
N THR A 512 -9.91 11.20 16.37
CA THR A 512 -9.42 10.69 17.67
C THR A 512 -10.52 10.52 18.71
N GLY A 513 -11.69 11.15 18.50
CA GLY A 513 -12.81 11.15 19.44
C GLY A 513 -12.58 11.99 20.70
N LYS A 514 -11.58 12.88 20.73
CA LYS A 514 -11.19 13.72 21.87
C LYS A 514 -11.74 15.15 21.79
N ALA A 515 -12.06 15.65 20.60
CA ALA A 515 -12.60 16.98 20.37
C ALA A 515 -14.03 16.94 19.79
N ALA A 516 -14.82 17.97 20.12
CA ALA A 516 -16.11 18.19 19.50
C ALA A 516 -15.97 18.45 17.97
N PRO A 517 -16.98 18.09 17.15
CA PRO A 517 -16.92 18.29 15.70
C PRO A 517 -16.94 19.78 15.33
N MET A 518 -16.44 20.07 14.13
CA MET A 518 -16.63 21.37 13.50
C MET A 518 -17.90 21.36 12.66
N ASN A 519 -18.76 22.35 12.84
CA ASN A 519 -19.98 22.53 12.04
C ASN A 519 -19.64 23.31 10.78
N LEU A 520 -20.00 22.77 9.62
CA LEU A 520 -19.94 23.50 8.36
C LEU A 520 -21.12 24.48 8.29
N THR A 521 -20.80 25.72 7.96
CA THR A 521 -21.77 26.82 7.83
C THR A 521 -21.81 27.30 6.38
N GLY A 522 -22.91 27.99 6.01
CA GLY A 522 -23.20 28.31 4.61
C GLY A 522 -23.78 27.10 3.86
N THR A 523 -23.38 26.94 2.60
CA THR A 523 -23.72 25.76 1.78
C THR A 523 -22.45 24.94 1.57
N PRO A 524 -22.23 23.87 2.36
CA PRO A 524 -21.00 23.07 2.30
C PRO A 524 -20.69 22.63 0.88
N ASN A 525 -19.52 23.05 0.37
CA ASN A 525 -19.06 22.70 -0.98
C ASN A 525 -17.97 21.63 -0.88
N TRP A 526 -18.35 20.36 -0.97
CA TRP A 526 -17.41 19.23 -1.02
C TRP A 526 -16.88 19.05 -2.44
N SER A 527 -15.57 19.22 -2.62
CA SER A 527 -14.92 19.19 -3.93
C SER A 527 -13.80 18.16 -3.96
N ASN A 528 -13.72 17.41 -5.06
CA ASN A 528 -12.63 16.46 -5.30
C ASN A 528 -11.35 17.21 -5.69
N PHE A 529 -10.22 16.65 -5.31
CA PHE A 529 -8.89 17.11 -5.72
C PHE A 529 -7.98 15.90 -5.99
N SER A 530 -6.98 16.11 -6.84
CA SER A 530 -5.96 15.09 -7.17
C SER A 530 -4.74 15.80 -7.73
N ASP A 531 -3.90 16.33 -6.85
CA ASP A 531 -2.83 17.24 -7.21
C ASP A 531 -1.47 16.66 -6.87
N ILE A 532 -0.52 16.74 -7.80
CA ILE A 532 0.88 16.42 -7.51
C ILE A 532 1.47 17.61 -6.73
N SER A 533 1.85 17.39 -5.47
CA SER A 533 2.54 18.39 -4.66
C SER A 533 3.81 17.82 -4.04
N PRO A 534 4.99 18.44 -4.24
CA PRO A 534 6.25 18.00 -3.63
C PRO A 534 6.30 18.26 -2.12
N ASN A 535 5.32 18.99 -1.59
CA ASN A 535 5.27 19.44 -0.20
C ASN A 535 4.42 18.53 0.70
N ILE A 536 3.69 17.58 0.10
CA ILE A 536 2.84 16.62 0.79
C ILE A 536 3.24 15.21 0.35
N SER A 537 3.29 14.29 1.31
CA SER A 537 3.53 12.87 1.09
C SER A 537 2.30 12.09 1.52
N PRO A 538 1.36 11.81 0.59
CA PRO A 538 0.14 11.07 0.91
C PRO A 538 0.45 9.61 1.25
N LEU A 539 -0.47 8.95 1.96
CA LEU A 539 -0.40 7.51 2.14
C LEU A 539 -0.46 6.82 0.78
N ILE A 540 0.54 5.99 0.51
CA ILE A 540 0.55 5.16 -0.69
C ILE A 540 -0.57 4.13 -0.56
N SER A 541 -1.51 4.18 -1.50
CA SER A 541 -2.63 3.23 -1.53
C SER A 541 -2.13 1.79 -1.79
N ASN A 542 -2.88 0.80 -1.30
CA ASN A 542 -2.60 -0.61 -1.62
C ASN A 542 -2.57 -0.88 -3.14
N ALA A 543 -3.36 -0.14 -3.92
CA ALA A 543 -3.36 -0.24 -5.37
C ALA A 543 -1.98 0.11 -5.96
N THR A 544 -1.27 1.09 -5.40
CA THR A 544 0.07 1.46 -5.85
C THR A 544 1.08 0.34 -5.61
N PHE A 545 1.02 -0.34 -4.46
CA PHE A 545 1.89 -1.49 -4.20
C PHE A 545 1.60 -2.67 -5.13
N SER A 546 0.37 -2.77 -5.64
CA SER A 546 0.01 -3.78 -6.64
C SER A 546 0.48 -3.46 -8.06
N LEU A 547 1.02 -2.26 -8.34
CA LEU A 547 1.55 -1.90 -9.66
C LEU A 547 2.93 -2.52 -9.96
N VAL A 548 3.57 -3.13 -8.95
CA VAL A 548 4.75 -3.97 -9.11
C VAL A 548 4.40 -5.42 -8.73
N ILE A 549 5.21 -6.36 -9.20
CA ILE A 549 5.02 -7.79 -8.91
C ILE A 549 5.12 -8.02 -7.39
N ASN A 550 4.16 -8.76 -6.83
CA ASN A 550 4.19 -9.24 -5.45
C ASN A 550 4.28 -10.78 -5.38
N ASN A 551 4.74 -11.35 -4.26
CA ASN A 551 4.77 -12.82 -4.09
C ASN A 551 3.41 -13.48 -4.30
N VAL A 552 2.33 -12.82 -3.88
CA VAL A 552 0.97 -13.34 -4.06
C VAL A 552 0.57 -13.50 -5.53
N ASP A 553 1.25 -12.80 -6.45
CA ASP A 553 1.03 -12.96 -7.90
C ASP A 553 1.58 -14.30 -8.42
N ILE A 554 2.59 -14.88 -7.76
CA ILE A 554 3.30 -16.07 -8.26
C ILE A 554 2.34 -17.27 -8.38
N PRO A 555 1.54 -17.66 -7.36
CA PRO A 555 0.59 -18.75 -7.50
C PRO A 555 -0.46 -18.48 -8.59
N TYR A 556 -0.98 -17.25 -8.67
CA TYR A 556 -1.96 -16.87 -9.69
C TYR A 556 -1.37 -17.02 -11.10
N GLN A 557 -0.14 -16.54 -11.31
CA GLN A 557 0.59 -16.69 -12.57
C GLN A 557 0.82 -18.17 -12.93
N ILE A 558 1.17 -19.01 -11.96
CA ILE A 558 1.37 -20.46 -12.16
C ILE A 558 0.06 -21.15 -12.55
N TYR A 559 -1.04 -20.87 -11.85
CA TYR A 559 -2.34 -21.46 -12.20
C TYR A 559 -2.73 -21.12 -13.65
N GLN A 560 -2.56 -19.87 -14.04
CA GLN A 560 -2.88 -19.42 -15.40
C GLN A 560 -1.97 -20.07 -16.44
N TRP A 561 -0.67 -20.21 -16.15
CA TRP A 561 0.26 -20.93 -17.04
C TRP A 561 -0.13 -22.39 -17.24
N LEU A 562 -0.57 -23.06 -16.18
CA LEU A 562 -0.98 -24.47 -16.20
C LEU A 562 -2.40 -24.69 -16.72
N GLY A 563 -3.09 -23.62 -17.15
CA GLY A 563 -4.48 -23.69 -17.62
C GLY A 563 -5.45 -24.12 -16.52
N VAL A 564 -5.20 -23.70 -15.28
CA VAL A 564 -6.11 -23.88 -14.14
C VAL A 564 -7.06 -22.68 -14.08
N ILE A 565 -8.36 -22.95 -14.13
CA ILE A 565 -9.40 -21.95 -13.90
C ILE A 565 -9.40 -21.65 -12.41
N VAL A 566 -9.09 -20.41 -12.04
CA VAL A 566 -9.08 -19.95 -10.64
C VAL A 566 -10.50 -19.51 -10.27
N PRO A 567 -11.21 -20.23 -9.39
CA PRO A 567 -12.53 -19.82 -8.94
C PRO A 567 -12.43 -18.64 -7.96
N SER A 568 -13.47 -17.81 -7.92
CA SER A 568 -13.49 -16.59 -7.09
C SER A 568 -13.47 -16.87 -5.59
N ASP A 569 -13.95 -18.04 -5.17
CA ASP A 569 -13.95 -18.48 -3.76
C ASP A 569 -12.55 -18.78 -3.20
N TRP A 570 -11.53 -18.92 -4.06
CA TRP A 570 -10.14 -19.00 -3.61
C TRP A 570 -9.66 -17.66 -3.04
N GLN A 571 -10.34 -16.56 -3.38
CA GLN A 571 -10.08 -15.21 -2.88
C GLN A 571 -8.61 -14.82 -2.98
N LEU A 572 -7.92 -15.20 -4.08
CA LEU A 572 -6.52 -14.84 -4.28
C LEU A 572 -6.34 -13.32 -4.33
N ASN A 573 -5.26 -12.83 -3.74
CA ASN A 573 -4.87 -11.41 -3.84
C ASN A 573 -4.03 -11.12 -5.08
N GLY A 574 -3.39 -12.15 -5.64
CA GLY A 574 -2.50 -12.02 -6.80
C GLY A 574 -3.21 -11.81 -8.13
N LYS A 575 -2.43 -11.39 -9.12
CA LYS A 575 -2.87 -11.19 -10.52
C LYS A 575 -1.87 -11.77 -11.51
N THR A 576 -2.25 -11.83 -12.79
CA THR A 576 -1.31 -12.17 -13.89
C THR A 576 -0.57 -10.95 -14.41
N TRP A 577 0.66 -11.20 -14.82
CA TRP A 577 1.47 -10.30 -15.63
C TRP A 577 1.51 -10.84 -17.07
N LYS A 578 1.08 -10.03 -18.04
CA LYS A 578 0.93 -10.44 -19.43
C LYS A 578 2.28 -10.43 -20.16
N PRO A 579 2.81 -11.60 -20.59
CA PRO A 579 4.05 -11.63 -21.36
C PRO A 579 3.81 -11.19 -22.80
N THR A 580 4.81 -10.54 -23.37
CA THR A 580 4.93 -10.36 -24.82
C THR A 580 5.82 -11.49 -25.35
N TYR A 581 5.35 -12.20 -26.38
CA TYR A 581 6.07 -13.33 -26.95
C TYR A 581 6.94 -12.90 -28.15
N THR A 582 8.08 -13.55 -28.35
CA THR A 582 8.96 -13.35 -29.51
C THR A 582 8.48 -14.05 -30.77
N ASP A 583 7.63 -15.07 -30.62
CA ASP A 583 7.20 -15.96 -31.71
C ASP A 583 5.71 -15.86 -32.04
N VAL A 584 4.99 -14.93 -31.41
CA VAL A 584 3.60 -14.59 -31.74
C VAL A 584 3.60 -13.16 -32.25
N ARG A 585 3.21 -12.94 -33.52
CA ARG A 585 2.96 -11.59 -34.01
C ARG A 585 1.67 -11.10 -33.36
N ASN A 586 1.78 -10.08 -32.52
CA ASN A 586 0.61 -9.36 -32.04
C ASN A 586 0.01 -8.61 -33.23
N ASN A 587 -1.09 -9.12 -33.78
CA ASN A 587 -1.94 -8.34 -34.69
C ASN A 587 -2.88 -7.48 -33.87
#